data_AF-A0A1H7ANY7-F1
#
_entry.id   AF-A0A1H7ANY7-F1
#
_cell.length_a   1.000
_cell.length_b   1.000
_cell.length_c   1.000
_cell.angle_alpha   90.00
_cell.angle_beta   90.00
_cell.angle_gamma   90.00
#
_symmetry.space_group_name_H-M   'P 1'
#
loop_
_entity.id
_entity.type
_entity.pdbx_description
1 polymer ?
#
loop_
_entity_poly.entity_id
_entity_poly.type
_entity_poly.pdbx_seq_one_letter_code
_entity_poly.pdbx_strand_id
1 'polypeptide(L)' 'MRRLALLAALAFAAAVQAAEPIAIDVYRDAYCSCCKAWIRHLQANGFTVTEHVEENMSKIKTRLAACRT' A
#
# COMPACT_ATOMS: atom_id res chain seq x y z
N MET A 1 -5.96 10.58 -44.15
CA MET A 1 -5.06 11.41 -43.31
C MET A 1 -5.70 11.77 -41.96
N ARG A 2 -6.82 12.50 -41.92
CA ARG A 2 -7.48 12.98 -40.68
C ARG A 2 -7.98 11.87 -39.71
N ARG A 3 -8.42 10.73 -40.26
CA ARG A 3 -8.84 9.55 -39.47
C ARG A 3 -7.68 8.83 -38.77
N LEU A 4 -6.51 8.79 -39.41
CA LEU A 4 -5.31 8.17 -38.84
C LEU A 4 -4.76 8.99 -37.66
N ALA A 5 -4.83 10.33 -37.75
CA ALA A 5 -4.44 11.22 -36.67
C ALA A 5 -5.36 11.07 -35.43
N LEU A 6 -6.67 10.88 -35.63
CA LEU A 6 -7.63 10.66 -34.54
C LEU A 6 -7.38 9.33 -33.82
N LEU A 7 -7.07 8.26 -34.55
CA LEU A 7 -6.77 6.94 -33.98
C LEU A 7 -5.46 6.96 -33.17
N ALA A 8 -4.44 7.67 -33.65
CA ALA A 8 -3.17 7.82 -32.92
C ALA A 8 -3.34 8.59 -31.59
N ALA A 9 -4.19 9.63 -31.58
CA ALA A 9 -4.50 10.39 -30.37
C ALA A 9 -5.26 9.55 -29.31
N LEU A 10 -6.19 8.70 -29.75
CA LEU A 10 -6.92 7.77 -28.88
C LEU A 10 -6.01 6.69 -28.28
N ALA A 11 -5.04 6.19 -29.05
CA ALA A 11 -4.07 5.20 -28.55
C ALA A 11 -3.14 5.79 -27.48
N PHE A 12 -2.72 7.05 -27.63
CA PHE A 12 -1.93 7.75 -26.60
C PHE A 12 -2.72 8.03 -25.32
N ALA A 13 -4.01 8.33 -25.42
CA ALA A 13 -4.87 8.53 -24.25
C ALA A 13 -5.18 7.25 -23.47
N ALA A 14 -5.06 6.08 -24.11
CA ALA A 14 -5.31 4.77 -23.49
C ALA A 14 -4.10 4.21 -22.70
N ALA A 15 -2.96 4.88 -22.73
CA ALA A 15 -1.80 4.52 -21.91
C ALA A 15 -2.00 4.95 -20.45
N VAL A 16 -3.04 4.43 -19.80
CA VAL A 16 -3.21 4.52 -18.35
C VAL A 16 -2.28 3.47 -17.75
N GLN A 17 -1.13 3.87 -17.25
CA GLN A 17 -0.31 2.96 -16.45
C GLN A 17 -1.06 2.65 -15.16
N ALA A 18 -1.34 1.38 -14.91
CA ALA A 18 -1.76 0.94 -13.59
C ALA A 18 -0.59 1.20 -12.63
N ALA A 19 -0.82 2.04 -11.61
CA ALA A 19 0.17 2.23 -10.55
C ALA A 19 0.37 0.89 -9.83
N GLU A 20 1.62 0.49 -9.65
CA GLU A 20 1.93 -0.70 -8.85
C GLU A 20 1.41 -0.50 -7.41
N PRO A 21 0.82 -1.54 -6.80
CA PRO A 21 0.38 -1.48 -5.41
C PRO A 21 1.51 -1.02 -4.49
N ILE A 22 1.22 -0.03 -3.65
CA ILE A 22 2.19 0.44 -2.65
C ILE A 22 2.37 -0.65 -1.60
N ALA A 23 3.60 -1.15 -1.46
CA ALA A 23 3.95 -2.14 -0.44
C ALA A 23 4.15 -1.46 0.94
N ILE A 24 3.64 -2.08 2.00
CA ILE A 24 3.79 -1.61 3.37
C ILE A 24 3.95 -2.77 4.35
N ASP A 25 4.97 -2.70 5.21
CA ASP A 25 5.17 -3.62 6.33
C ASP A 25 4.50 -3.08 7.58
N VAL A 26 3.61 -3.88 8.17
CA VAL A 26 2.86 -3.51 9.38
C VAL A 26 3.22 -4.45 10.51
N TYR A 27 3.89 -3.92 11.52
CA TYR A 27 4.20 -4.62 12.76
C TYR A 27 3.10 -4.35 13.79
N ARG A 28 2.49 -5.39 14.37
CA ARG A 28 1.41 -5.25 15.35
C ARG A 28 1.47 -6.31 16.46
N ASP A 29 0.89 -5.96 17.60
CA ASP A 29 0.63 -6.92 18.68
C ASP A 29 -0.48 -7.91 18.29
N ALA A 30 -0.40 -9.18 18.71
CA ALA A 30 -1.36 -10.23 18.35
C ALA A 30 -2.84 -9.88 18.65
N TYR A 31 -3.09 -9.06 19.66
CA TYR A 31 -4.42 -8.78 20.20
C TYR A 31 -5.00 -7.43 19.80
N CYS A 32 -4.29 -6.54 19.06
CA CYS A 32 -4.95 -5.30 18.59
C CYS A 32 -5.91 -5.51 17.42
N SER A 33 -7.19 -5.67 17.75
CA SER A 33 -8.31 -5.65 16.80
C SER A 33 -8.33 -4.37 15.93
N CYS A 34 -7.89 -3.26 16.50
CA CYS A 34 -7.74 -1.96 15.84
C CYS A 34 -6.85 -2.03 14.59
N CYS A 35 -5.66 -2.63 14.74
CA CYS A 35 -4.66 -2.75 13.69
C CYS A 35 -5.15 -3.66 12.56
N LYS A 36 -5.90 -4.73 12.90
CA LYS A 36 -6.51 -5.62 11.91
C LYS A 36 -7.54 -4.87 11.04
N ALA A 37 -8.35 -4.01 11.65
CA ALA A 37 -9.30 -3.19 10.91
C ALA A 37 -8.58 -2.20 9.98
N TRP A 38 -7.49 -1.59 10.46
CA TRP A 38 -6.66 -0.69 9.66
C TRP A 38 -5.97 -1.39 8.48
N ILE A 39 -5.40 -2.58 8.70
CA ILE A 39 -4.82 -3.41 7.63
C ILE A 39 -5.86 -3.72 6.55
N ARG A 40 -7.09 -4.10 6.94
CA ARG A 40 -8.18 -4.33 5.99
C ARG A 40 -8.50 -3.09 5.17
N HIS A 41 -8.49 -1.91 5.79
CA HIS A 41 -8.70 -0.65 5.07
C HIS A 41 -7.58 -0.39 4.05
N LEU A 42 -6.31 -0.60 4.42
CA LEU A 42 -5.18 -0.46 3.50
C LEU A 42 -5.30 -1.41 2.30
N GLN A 43 -5.56 -2.69 2.55
CA GLN A 43 -5.74 -3.69 1.48
C GLN A 43 -6.90 -3.33 0.55
N ALA A 44 -8.02 -2.84 1.10
CA ALA A 44 -9.16 -2.39 0.31
C ALA A 44 -8.86 -1.16 -0.58
N ASN A 45 -7.82 -0.39 -0.24
CA ASN A 45 -7.35 0.77 -1.02
C ASN A 45 -6.16 0.43 -1.94
N GLY A 46 -5.87 -0.85 -2.16
CA GLY A 46 -4.83 -1.27 -3.12
C GLY A 46 -3.41 -1.27 -2.58
N PHE A 47 -3.22 -1.25 -1.25
CA PHE A 47 -1.91 -1.48 -0.65
C PHE A 47 -1.61 -2.97 -0.53
N THR A 48 -0.36 -3.34 -0.82
CA THR A 48 0.16 -4.69 -0.52
C THR A 48 0.71 -4.68 0.90
N VAL A 49 -0.05 -5.23 1.85
CA VAL A 49 0.32 -5.22 3.27
C VAL A 49 1.00 -6.53 3.67
N THR A 50 2.21 -6.43 4.22
CA THR A 50 2.90 -7.53 4.92
C THR A 50 2.69 -7.38 6.42
N GLU A 51 1.94 -8.28 7.04
CA GLU A 51 1.66 -8.27 8.48
C GLU A 51 2.75 -9.04 9.26
N HIS A 52 3.35 -8.38 10.24
CA HIS A 52 4.29 -8.96 11.20
C HIS A 52 3.66 -8.91 12.59
N VAL A 53 3.36 -10.08 13.16
CA VAL A 53 2.83 -10.18 14.52
C VAL A 53 3.99 -10.28 15.49
N GLU A 54 4.04 -9.36 16.45
CA GLU A 54 5.19 -9.17 17.33
C GLU A 54 4.74 -9.16 18.79
N GLU A 55 5.40 -9.94 19.63
CA GLU A 55 5.13 -9.98 21.06
C GLU A 55 5.67 -8.75 21.80
N ASN A 56 6.73 -8.13 21.27
CA ASN A 56 7.37 -6.98 21.89
C ASN A 56 7.47 -5.79 20.93
N MET A 57 6.36 -5.08 20.78
CA MET A 57 6.28 -3.86 19.98
C MET A 57 7.24 -2.75 20.44
N SER A 58 7.64 -2.73 21.72
CA SER A 58 8.63 -1.75 22.21
C SER A 58 10.00 -1.98 21.56
N LYS A 59 10.44 -3.24 21.48
CA LYS A 59 11.70 -3.63 20.83
C LYS A 59 11.68 -3.28 19.33
N ILE A 60 10.56 -3.54 18.66
CA ILE A 60 10.40 -3.23 17.23
C ILE A 60 10.45 -1.72 16.99
N LYS A 61 9.75 -0.93 17.80
CA LYS A 61 9.78 0.54 17.70
C LYS A 61 11.19 1.09 17.90
N THR A 62 11.93 0.59 18.88
CA THR A 62 13.35 0.96 19.06
C THR A 62 14.20 0.57 17.85
N ARG A 63 14.06 -0.66 17.34
CA ARG A 63 14.82 -1.15 16.18
C ARG A 63 14.58 -0.31 14.92
N LEU A 64 13.32 0.06 14.68
CA LEU A 64 12.92 0.83 13.50
C LEU A 64 13.03 2.35 13.70
N ALA A 65 13.54 2.80 14.86
CA ALA A 65 13.52 4.20 15.28
C ALA A 65 12.13 4.86 15.14
N ALA A 66 11.06 4.05 15.26
CA ALA A 66 9.69 4.53 15.26
C ALA A 66 9.47 5.26 16.59
N CYS A 67 9.46 6.58 16.51
CA CYS A 67 9.57 7.45 17.67
C CYS A 67 8.47 7.17 18.71
N ARG A 68 8.88 7.10 19.98
CA ARG A 68 7.98 7.20 21.15
C ARG A 68 8.22 8.57 21.78
N THR A 69 8.05 9.63 21.01
CA THR A 69 8.01 11.01 21.53
C THR A 69 6.57 11.43 21.65
#